data_AF-A0A6C0IVN7-F1
#
_entry.id   AF-A0A6C0IVN7-F1
#
_cell.length_a   1.000
_cell.length_b   1.000
_cell.length_c   1.000
_cell.angle_alpha   90.00
_cell.angle_beta   90.00
_cell.angle_gamma   90.00
#
_symmetry.space_group_name_H-M   'P 1'
#
loop_
_entity.id
_entity.type
_entity.pdbx_description
1 polymer ?
#
loop_
_entity_poly.entity_id
_entity_poly.type
_entity_poly.pdbx_seq_one_letter_code
_entity_poly.pdbx_strand_id
1 'polypeptide(L)'
;MCEYELHRECSNYYRLKFKLEPITNKQSISNKPITKNQINIIHSITKILHNSYYNKDTATLHFVAGEFNTLPNYLKKKGFQLDEKQSIQMISDLYKQFSILVNDYKCCIYGFDAENIIVVDDTFVFVSSNYILPLQSTNTNSVTLFEPLVKLPYFSSPEIIQLTTIPATISINSFYYSLASLIIYCLTNKYILEGNDIKSEQEIKEIMNKNIKFGKLIWFLEKCLHLDPNQRKCFLI
;
A
#
# COMPACT_ATOMS: atom_id res chain seq x y z
N MET A 1 0.09 12.87 8.01
CA MET A 1 1.04 12.61 6.90
C MET A 1 2.23 11.89 7.53
N CYS A 2 2.54 10.64 7.13
CA CYS A 2 3.82 10.04 7.52
C CYS A 2 4.83 10.59 6.53
N GLU A 3 5.50 11.67 6.91
CA GLU A 3 6.64 12.14 6.13
C GLU A 3 7.81 11.20 6.43
N TYR A 4 8.58 10.86 5.41
CA TYR A 4 9.85 10.17 5.61
C TYR A 4 10.95 11.03 5.02
N GLU A 5 12.02 11.22 5.79
CA GLU A 5 13.22 11.90 5.31
C GLU A 5 14.28 10.86 5.00
N LEU A 6 14.77 10.91 3.76
CA LEU A 6 15.82 10.04 3.28
C LEU A 6 17.15 10.78 3.29
N HIS A 7 18.13 10.21 3.97
CA HIS A 7 19.51 10.68 3.90
C HIS A 7 20.39 9.55 3.34
N ARG A 8 21.19 9.88 2.32
CA ARG A 8 22.25 9.02 1.79
C ARG A 8 23.52 9.33 2.55
N GLU A 9 24.01 8.39 3.37
CA GLU A 9 25.19 8.63 4.22
C GLU A 9 26.50 8.21 3.52
N CYS A 10 26.46 7.23 2.60
CA CYS A 10 27.59 6.73 1.78
C CYS A 10 27.09 6.04 0.49
N SER A 11 27.98 5.57 -0.39
CA SER A 11 27.67 5.14 -1.78
C SER A 11 26.50 4.15 -1.93
N ASN A 12 26.20 3.28 -0.96
CA ASN A 12 25.08 2.31 -1.02
C ASN A 12 24.26 2.21 0.28
N TYR A 13 24.36 3.21 1.18
CA TYR A 13 23.69 3.16 2.48
C TYR A 13 22.54 4.16 2.53
N TYR A 14 21.34 3.64 2.78
CA TYR A 14 20.11 4.42 2.84
C TYR A 14 19.51 4.39 4.25
N ARG A 15 19.05 5.56 4.69
CA ARG A 15 18.34 5.71 5.95
C ARG A 15 16.95 6.27 5.69
N LEU A 16 15.92 5.51 6.07
CA LEU A 16 14.54 5.97 6.05
C LEU A 16 14.14 6.38 7.47
N LYS A 17 14.04 7.69 7.68
CA LYS A 17 13.55 8.25 8.94
C LYS A 17 12.04 8.37 8.84
N PHE A 18 11.29 7.64 9.66
CA PHE A 18 9.86 7.88 9.82
C PHE A 18 9.71 9.18 10.63
N LYS A 19 9.40 10.30 9.96
CA LYS A 19 9.17 11.57 10.64
C LYS A 19 7.78 11.58 11.28
N LEU A 20 7.76 11.89 12.57
CA LEU A 20 6.58 12.32 13.31
C LEU A 20 6.51 13.84 13.18
N GLU A 21 5.84 14.39 12.16
CA GLU A 21 5.58 15.84 12.12
C GLU A 21 4.10 16.18 12.33
N PRO A 22 3.78 17.10 13.29
CA PRO A 22 2.49 17.75 13.37
C PRO A 22 2.42 18.85 12.30
N ILE A 23 1.40 18.79 11.45
CA ILE A 23 1.15 19.87 10.49
C ILE A 23 0.50 21.04 11.26
N THR A 24 1.24 22.15 11.33
CA THR A 24 0.89 23.57 11.57
C THR A 24 1.46 24.26 12.82
N ASN A 25 2.36 25.21 12.55
CA ASN A 25 2.63 26.49 13.23
C ASN A 25 2.28 26.61 14.73
N LYS A 26 3.13 26.04 15.60
CA LYS A 26 3.75 26.70 16.77
C LYS A 26 4.52 25.67 17.58
N GLN A 27 5.67 26.12 18.09
CA GLN A 27 6.64 25.37 18.87
C GLN A 27 6.01 24.47 19.95
N SER A 28 6.18 23.16 19.78
CA SER A 28 6.47 22.23 20.88
C SER A 28 6.90 20.88 20.27
N ILE A 29 8.15 20.49 20.52
CA ILE A 29 8.63 19.13 20.21
C ILE A 29 7.99 18.22 21.26
N SER A 30 6.78 17.76 20.97
CA SER A 30 6.19 16.63 21.67
C SER A 30 6.83 15.38 21.08
N ASN A 31 7.71 14.72 21.85
CA ASN A 31 8.15 13.36 21.60
C ASN A 31 6.93 12.43 21.71
N LYS A 32 6.07 12.39 20.69
CA LYS A 32 4.98 11.43 20.65
C LYS A 32 5.57 10.03 20.50
N PRO A 33 5.17 9.06 21.34
CA PRO A 33 5.61 7.69 21.18
C PRO A 33 5.15 7.16 19.83
N ILE A 34 6.01 6.36 19.19
CA ILE A 34 5.70 5.68 17.93
C ILE A 34 4.46 4.80 18.15
N THR A 35 3.51 4.90 17.22
CA THR A 35 2.27 4.14 17.29
C THR A 35 2.51 2.66 17.00
N LYS A 36 1.64 1.78 17.51
CA LYS A 36 1.68 0.34 17.21
C LYS A 36 1.68 0.05 15.70
N ASN A 37 0.88 0.79 14.92
CA ASN A 37 0.82 0.64 13.46
C ASN A 37 2.15 0.99 12.77
N GLN A 38 2.84 2.03 13.23
CA GLN A 38 4.18 2.38 12.73
C GLN A 38 5.18 1.26 13.00
N ILE A 39 5.18 0.70 14.22
CA ILE A 39 6.05 -0.43 14.58
C ILE A 39 5.75 -1.66 13.71
N ASN A 40 4.47 -1.99 13.51
CA ASN A 40 4.05 -3.11 12.68
C ASN A 40 4.52 -2.96 11.21
N ILE A 41 4.45 -1.75 10.66
CA ILE A 41 4.97 -1.46 9.32
C ILE A 41 6.47 -1.62 9.25
N ILE A 42 7.19 -1.01 10.18
CA ILE A 42 8.65 -1.11 10.24
C ILE A 42 9.06 -2.58 10.28
N HIS A 43 8.44 -3.39 11.14
CA HIS A 43 8.77 -4.80 11.23
C HIS A 43 8.39 -5.59 9.97
N SER A 44 7.27 -5.28 9.31
CA SER A 44 6.93 -5.95 8.05
C SER A 44 7.93 -5.63 6.95
N ILE A 45 8.42 -4.39 6.89
CA ILE A 45 9.48 -3.97 5.97
C ILE A 45 10.77 -4.74 6.27
N THR A 46 11.16 -4.89 7.54
CA THR A 46 12.39 -5.61 7.89
C THR A 46 12.41 -7.08 7.50
N LYS A 47 11.23 -7.68 7.28
CA LYS A 47 11.08 -9.06 6.79
C LYS A 47 11.09 -9.17 5.26
N ILE A 48 10.97 -8.05 4.55
CA ILE A 48 10.96 -8.00 3.08
C ILE A 48 12.33 -7.57 2.58
N LEU A 49 12.86 -6.48 3.12
CA LEU A 49 14.15 -5.95 2.72
C LEU A 49 15.28 -6.71 3.41
N HIS A 50 16.15 -7.32 2.61
CA HIS A 50 17.37 -7.94 3.11
C HIS A 50 18.28 -6.89 3.76
N ASN A 51 19.03 -7.30 4.79
CA ASN A 51 20.00 -6.44 5.49
C ASN A 51 19.40 -5.13 6.04
N SER A 52 18.13 -5.17 6.43
CA SER A 52 17.46 -4.04 7.05
C SER A 52 17.30 -4.24 8.55
N TYR A 53 17.35 -3.15 9.31
CA TYR A 53 17.13 -3.18 10.76
C TYR A 53 16.51 -1.88 11.24
N TYR A 54 15.78 -1.98 12.36
CA TYR A 54 15.15 -0.85 13.01
C TYR A 54 15.96 -0.40 14.23
N ASN A 55 16.39 0.86 14.23
CA ASN A 55 16.99 1.50 15.39
C ASN A 55 15.90 2.18 16.22
N LYS A 56 15.62 1.61 17.40
CA LYS A 56 14.60 2.10 18.35
C LYS A 56 14.96 3.47 18.93
N ASP A 57 16.23 3.73 19.19
CA ASP A 57 16.70 4.95 19.85
C ASP A 57 16.49 6.17 18.96
N THR A 58 16.69 5.99 17.65
CA THR A 58 16.53 7.06 16.65
C THR A 58 15.22 6.99 15.87
N ALA A 59 14.37 6.00 16.14
CA ALA A 59 13.13 5.75 15.40
C ALA A 59 13.35 5.63 13.87
N THR A 60 14.45 5.00 13.44
CA THR A 60 14.83 4.94 12.02
C THR A 60 15.01 3.53 11.51
N LEU A 61 14.55 3.29 10.28
CA LEU A 61 14.81 2.07 9.53
C LEU A 61 16.05 2.28 8.66
N HIS A 62 16.99 1.36 8.76
CA HIS A 62 18.24 1.36 8.01
C HIS A 62 18.25 0.15 7.09
N PHE A 63 18.72 0.32 5.86
CA PHE A 63 18.92 -0.78 4.91
C PHE A 63 20.01 -0.41 3.91
N VAL A 64 20.61 -1.43 3.31
CA VAL A 64 21.58 -1.27 2.22
C VAL A 64 20.85 -1.53 0.91
N ALA A 65 21.06 -0.67 -0.08
CA ALA A 65 20.47 -0.85 -1.41
C ALA A 65 21.41 -0.32 -2.49
N GLY A 66 21.29 -0.86 -3.70
CA GLY A 66 21.92 -0.31 -4.90
C GLY A 66 21.12 0.86 -5.48
N GLU A 67 19.80 0.74 -5.52
CA GLU A 67 18.87 1.77 -5.99
C GLU A 67 17.68 1.94 -5.04
N PHE A 68 17.27 3.19 -4.87
CA PHE A 68 16.08 3.59 -4.11
C PHE A 68 15.26 4.60 -4.91
N ASN A 69 13.93 4.40 -4.97
CA ASN A 69 12.99 5.36 -5.53
C ASN A 69 11.67 5.34 -4.77
N THR A 70 10.92 6.43 -4.82
CA THR A 70 9.46 6.35 -4.62
C THR A 70 8.82 5.75 -5.86
N LEU A 71 7.67 5.08 -5.74
CA LEU A 71 6.97 4.50 -6.89
C LEU A 71 6.72 5.52 -8.02
N PRO A 72 6.26 6.77 -7.75
CA PRO A 72 6.09 7.77 -8.81
C PRO A 72 7.39 8.09 -9.56
N ASN A 73 8.52 8.16 -8.85
CA ASN A 73 9.83 8.40 -9.49
C ASN A 73 10.33 7.18 -10.26
N TYR A 74 10.07 5.98 -9.74
CA TYR A 74 10.36 4.73 -10.44
C TYR A 74 9.55 4.63 -11.75
N LEU A 75 8.25 4.93 -11.71
CA LEU A 75 7.39 5.00 -12.89
C LEU A 75 7.90 6.03 -13.90
N LYS A 76 8.23 7.26 -13.47
CA LYS A 76 8.83 8.29 -14.36
C LYS A 76 10.07 7.78 -15.10
N LYS A 77 10.97 7.09 -14.40
CA LYS A 77 12.18 6.48 -15.00
C LYS A 77 11.85 5.39 -16.03
N LYS A 78 10.74 4.69 -15.86
CA LYS A 78 10.28 3.60 -16.74
C LYS A 78 9.33 4.06 -17.85
N GLY A 79 9.12 5.39 -18.02
CA GLY A 79 8.19 5.91 -19.03
C GLY A 79 6.72 5.93 -18.58
N PHE A 80 6.49 6.08 -17.28
CA PHE A 80 5.19 6.16 -16.59
C PHE A 80 4.38 4.86 -16.53
N GLN A 81 4.97 3.73 -16.94
CA GLN A 81 4.31 2.42 -16.88
C GLN A 81 5.29 1.35 -16.41
N LEU A 82 4.75 0.34 -15.72
CA LEU A 82 5.45 -0.92 -15.45
C LEU A 82 5.18 -1.91 -16.57
N ASP A 83 6.15 -2.76 -16.86
CA ASP A 83 5.88 -3.96 -17.65
C ASP A 83 5.14 -5.03 -16.83
N GLU A 84 4.70 -6.09 -17.51
CA GLU A 84 3.96 -7.20 -16.88
C GLU A 84 4.79 -7.89 -15.79
N LYS A 85 6.11 -8.09 -16.02
CA LYS A 85 6.99 -8.76 -15.05
C LYS A 85 7.16 -7.93 -13.78
N GLN A 86 7.38 -6.64 -13.91
CA GLN A 86 7.48 -5.70 -12.79
C GLN A 86 6.16 -5.60 -12.03
N SER A 87 5.03 -5.65 -12.72
CA SER A 87 3.71 -5.63 -12.10
C SER A 87 3.44 -6.90 -11.28
N ILE A 88 3.82 -8.07 -11.80
CA ILE A 88 3.75 -9.34 -11.08
C ILE A 88 4.67 -9.31 -9.83
N GLN A 89 5.88 -8.76 -9.97
CA GLN A 89 6.79 -8.58 -8.84
C GLN A 89 6.17 -7.69 -7.76
N MET A 90 5.61 -6.55 -8.15
CA MET A 90 4.93 -5.63 -7.23
C MET A 90 3.75 -6.29 -6.51
N ILE A 91 2.95 -7.10 -7.22
CA ILE A 91 1.88 -7.90 -6.59
C ILE A 91 2.45 -8.85 -5.56
N SER A 92 3.50 -9.58 -5.90
CA SER A 92 4.15 -10.55 -5.02
C SER A 92 4.68 -9.89 -3.74
N ASP A 93 5.43 -8.79 -3.87
CA ASP A 93 6.05 -8.10 -2.75
C ASP A 93 5.02 -7.48 -1.81
N LEU A 94 4.03 -6.77 -2.36
CA LEU A 94 2.98 -6.13 -1.57
C LEU A 94 2.05 -7.16 -0.91
N TYR A 95 1.75 -8.27 -1.59
CA TYR A 95 1.00 -9.36 -0.98
C TYR A 95 1.79 -10.03 0.14
N LYS A 96 3.09 -10.30 -0.06
CA LYS A 96 3.97 -10.84 0.99
C LYS A 96 3.97 -9.92 2.22
N GLN A 97 4.07 -8.61 2.02
CA GLN A 97 3.96 -7.63 3.11
C GLN A 97 2.62 -7.70 3.83
N PHE A 98 1.54 -7.74 3.06
CA PHE A 98 0.20 -7.86 3.59
C PHE A 98 0.04 -9.13 4.42
N SER A 99 0.47 -10.30 3.91
CA SER A 99 0.42 -11.56 4.65
C SER A 99 1.16 -11.47 5.98
N ILE A 100 2.32 -10.82 6.03
CA ILE A 100 3.07 -10.59 7.28
C ILE A 100 2.25 -9.73 8.25
N LEU A 101 1.69 -8.60 7.78
CA LEU A 101 0.86 -7.71 8.61
C LEU A 101 -0.36 -8.41 9.20
N VAL A 102 -1.03 -9.23 8.39
CA VAL A 102 -2.24 -9.96 8.77
C VAL A 102 -1.93 -11.09 9.73
N ASN A 103 -0.96 -11.95 9.38
CA ASN A 103 -0.70 -13.18 10.12
C ASN A 103 0.05 -12.90 11.43
N ASP A 104 1.07 -12.03 11.38
CA ASP A 104 1.99 -11.82 12.50
C ASP A 104 1.57 -10.65 13.38
N TYR A 105 1.00 -9.59 12.78
CA TYR A 105 0.73 -8.33 13.48
C TYR A 105 -0.75 -8.01 13.66
N LYS A 106 -1.65 -8.87 13.14
CA LYS A 106 -3.12 -8.74 13.23
C LYS A 106 -3.62 -7.37 12.78
N CYS A 107 -3.11 -6.90 11.66
CA CYS A 107 -3.55 -5.65 11.04
C CYS A 107 -3.58 -5.80 9.52
N CYS A 108 -4.37 -4.97 8.83
CA CYS A 108 -4.48 -5.03 7.37
C CYS A 108 -4.33 -3.65 6.73
N ILE A 109 -3.80 -3.64 5.51
CA ILE A 109 -3.77 -2.47 4.65
C ILE A 109 -5.14 -2.35 3.98
N TYR A 110 -5.79 -1.19 4.09
CA TYR A 110 -7.12 -0.96 3.50
C TYR A 110 -7.09 -0.12 2.22
N GLY A 111 -5.92 0.37 1.81
CA GLY A 111 -5.74 1.03 0.53
C GLY A 111 -4.35 1.63 0.36
N PHE A 112 -4.11 2.24 -0.79
CA PHE A 112 -2.80 2.75 -1.17
C PHE A 112 -2.86 4.19 -1.68
N ASP A 113 -1.74 4.90 -1.50
CA ASP A 113 -1.34 6.01 -2.36
C ASP A 113 0.00 5.63 -2.99
N ALA A 114 0.26 6.04 -4.23
CA ALA A 114 1.53 5.75 -4.90
C ALA A 114 2.73 6.31 -4.13
N GLU A 115 2.59 7.46 -3.48
CA GLU A 115 3.62 8.11 -2.65
C GLU A 115 4.02 7.30 -1.41
N ASN A 116 3.16 6.36 -0.99
CA ASN A 116 3.39 5.51 0.17
C ASN A 116 4.08 4.19 -0.20
N ILE A 117 4.56 4.06 -1.44
CA ILE A 117 5.28 2.89 -1.93
C ILE A 117 6.67 3.32 -2.37
N ILE A 118 7.66 2.62 -1.84
CA ILE A 118 9.06 2.75 -2.24
C ILE A 118 9.48 1.52 -3.04
N VAL A 119 10.49 1.70 -3.87
CA VAL A 119 11.13 0.64 -4.66
C VAL A 119 12.60 0.61 -4.27
N VAL A 120 13.04 -0.52 -3.73
CA VAL A 120 14.40 -0.76 -3.24
C VAL A 120 14.96 -1.96 -3.98
N ASP A 121 15.94 -1.77 -4.86
CA ASP A 121 16.50 -2.84 -5.71
C ASP A 121 15.41 -3.70 -6.38
N ASP A 122 14.48 -3.03 -7.09
CA ASP A 122 13.29 -3.62 -7.73
C ASP A 122 12.27 -4.30 -6.79
N THR A 123 12.46 -4.23 -5.47
CA THR A 123 11.48 -4.71 -4.46
C THR A 123 10.51 -3.59 -4.08
N PHE A 124 9.21 -3.86 -4.19
CA PHE A 124 8.17 -2.88 -3.87
C PHE A 124 7.72 -2.98 -2.42
N VAL A 125 7.71 -1.87 -1.69
CA VAL A 125 7.42 -1.86 -0.26
C VAL A 125 6.47 -0.73 0.09
N PHE A 126 5.39 -1.06 0.79
CA PHE A 126 4.46 -0.09 1.36
C PHE A 126 4.98 0.41 2.73
N VAL A 127 4.98 1.72 2.94
CA VAL A 127 5.63 2.34 4.12
C VAL A 127 4.70 3.20 4.98
N SER A 128 3.42 3.33 4.64
CA SER A 128 2.52 4.22 5.39
C SER A 128 1.80 3.50 6.53
N SER A 129 1.87 4.04 7.73
CA SER A 129 1.08 3.56 8.87
C SER A 129 -0.36 4.09 8.90
N ASN A 130 -0.69 5.05 8.02
CA ASN A 130 -1.99 5.73 8.05
C ASN A 130 -3.10 4.87 7.44
N TYR A 131 -2.76 3.93 6.55
CA TYR A 131 -3.74 3.09 5.85
C TYR A 131 -3.80 1.66 6.39
N ILE A 132 -3.62 1.55 7.71
CA ILE A 132 -3.59 0.26 8.41
C ILE A 132 -4.60 0.28 9.52
N LEU A 133 -5.37 -0.80 9.59
CA LEU A 133 -6.37 -0.98 10.62
C LEU A 133 -6.10 -2.29 11.38
N PRO A 134 -6.35 -2.30 12.71
CA PRO A 134 -6.26 -3.52 13.49
C PRO A 134 -7.39 -4.48 13.09
N LEU A 135 -7.05 -5.76 12.94
CA LEU A 135 -8.04 -6.82 12.74
C LEU A 135 -8.76 -7.11 14.06
N GLN A 136 -10.01 -7.54 13.94
CA GLN A 136 -10.74 -8.04 15.10
C GLN A 136 -10.11 -9.33 15.63
N SER A 137 -10.10 -9.49 16.95
CA SER A 137 -9.55 -10.69 17.60
C SER A 137 -10.37 -11.96 17.34
N THR A 138 -11.62 -11.81 16.92
CA THR A 138 -12.62 -12.88 16.83
C THR A 138 -12.68 -13.55 15.46
N ASN A 139 -11.55 -14.01 14.89
CA ASN A 139 -11.46 -14.79 13.62
C ASN A 139 -12.27 -14.26 12.42
N THR A 140 -12.77 -13.04 12.49
CA THR A 140 -13.45 -12.36 11.42
C THR A 140 -12.35 -11.75 10.57
N ASN A 141 -12.26 -12.14 9.30
CA ASN A 141 -11.37 -11.53 8.31
C ASN A 141 -11.89 -10.12 7.95
N SER A 142 -12.11 -9.30 8.97
CA SER A 142 -12.71 -7.99 8.87
C SER A 142 -12.20 -7.05 9.95
N VAL A 143 -12.46 -5.77 9.70
CA VAL A 143 -12.15 -4.66 10.57
C VAL A 143 -13.44 -3.91 10.84
N THR A 144 -13.71 -3.53 12.09
CA THR A 144 -14.76 -2.55 12.38
C THR A 144 -14.15 -1.18 12.62
N LEU A 145 -14.63 -0.22 11.84
CA LEU A 145 -14.39 1.19 12.04
C LEU A 145 -15.41 1.75 13.02
N PHE A 146 -14.92 2.36 14.09
CA PHE A 146 -15.74 3.12 15.05
C PHE A 146 -15.59 4.63 14.87
N GLU A 147 -14.66 5.05 14.01
CA GLU A 147 -14.35 6.44 13.72
C GLU A 147 -14.23 6.62 12.20
N PRO A 148 -14.58 7.79 11.66
CA PRO A 148 -14.41 8.08 10.25
C PRO A 148 -12.92 8.08 9.86
N LEU A 149 -12.63 7.64 8.64
CA LEU A 149 -11.27 7.64 8.11
C LEU A 149 -10.81 9.09 7.89
N VAL A 150 -9.72 9.48 8.55
CA VAL A 150 -9.14 10.84 8.45
C VAL A 150 -8.75 11.19 7.01
N LYS A 151 -8.26 10.20 6.26
CA LYS A 151 -7.92 10.33 4.84
C LYS A 151 -8.25 9.03 4.12
N LEU A 152 -8.96 9.16 3.00
CA LEU A 152 -9.19 8.06 2.08
C LEU A 152 -7.95 7.87 1.17
N PRO A 153 -7.39 6.66 1.08
CA PRO A 153 -6.38 6.34 0.08
C PRO A 153 -6.95 6.54 -1.32
N TYR A 154 -6.11 6.98 -2.25
CA TYR A 154 -6.54 7.15 -3.63
C TYR A 154 -6.95 5.81 -4.25
N PHE A 155 -6.20 4.74 -3.99
CA PHE A 155 -6.52 3.39 -4.41
C PHE A 155 -7.31 2.68 -3.31
N SER A 156 -8.59 2.99 -3.21
CA SER A 156 -9.53 2.41 -2.24
C SER A 156 -10.50 1.43 -2.89
N SER A 157 -11.10 0.54 -2.08
CA SER A 157 -12.17 -0.33 -2.54
C SER A 157 -13.54 0.35 -2.50
N PRO A 158 -14.54 -0.15 -3.26
CA PRO A 158 -15.86 0.46 -3.33
C PRO A 158 -16.53 0.62 -1.96
N GLU A 159 -16.45 -0.43 -1.14
CA GLU A 159 -17.04 -0.46 0.19
C GLU A 159 -16.38 0.52 1.17
N ILE A 160 -15.16 1.00 0.88
CA ILE A 160 -14.49 2.04 1.68
C ILE A 160 -14.90 3.43 1.22
N ILE A 161 -15.00 3.64 -0.10
CA ILE A 161 -15.41 4.92 -0.70
C ILE A 161 -16.87 5.24 -0.35
N GLN A 162 -17.73 4.22 -0.32
CA GLN A 162 -19.16 4.35 -0.07
C GLN A 162 -19.53 4.38 1.43
N LEU A 163 -18.54 4.43 2.34
CA LEU A 163 -18.80 4.51 3.77
C LEU A 163 -19.46 5.84 4.13
N THR A 164 -20.71 5.77 4.56
CA THR A 164 -21.50 6.94 5.00
C THR A 164 -21.82 6.92 6.49
N THR A 165 -21.69 5.78 7.17
CA THR A 165 -22.07 5.59 8.57
C THR A 165 -21.02 4.81 9.35
N ILE A 166 -21.02 5.01 10.67
CA ILE A 166 -20.22 4.24 11.64
C ILE A 166 -21.14 3.73 12.76
N PRO A 167 -20.86 2.55 13.36
CA PRO A 167 -19.75 1.66 13.04
C PRO A 167 -19.95 0.94 11.70
N ALA A 168 -18.86 0.71 10.98
CA ALA A 168 -18.87 0.00 9.70
C ALA A 168 -17.87 -1.15 9.70
N THR A 169 -18.19 -2.25 9.01
CA THR A 169 -17.31 -3.41 8.91
C THR A 169 -16.77 -3.55 7.50
N ILE A 170 -15.45 -3.61 7.38
CA ILE A 170 -14.71 -3.75 6.11
C ILE A 170 -14.06 -5.13 6.09
N SER A 171 -14.18 -5.82 4.96
CA SER A 171 -13.50 -7.10 4.76
C SER A 171 -12.01 -6.90 4.53
N ILE A 172 -11.17 -7.84 4.98
CA ILE A 172 -9.74 -7.82 4.65
C ILE A 172 -9.49 -7.91 3.13
N ASN A 173 -10.46 -8.46 2.40
CA ASN A 173 -10.43 -8.59 0.95
C ASN A 173 -10.54 -7.24 0.22
N SER A 174 -10.80 -6.14 0.94
CA SER A 174 -10.64 -4.77 0.41
C SER A 174 -9.24 -4.52 -0.12
N PHE A 175 -8.23 -5.13 0.52
CA PHE A 175 -6.84 -5.09 0.06
C PHE A 175 -6.69 -5.49 -1.41
N TYR A 176 -7.37 -6.55 -1.85
CA TYR A 176 -7.25 -7.07 -3.22
C TYR A 176 -7.73 -6.07 -4.26
N TYR A 177 -8.86 -5.42 -4.00
CA TYR A 177 -9.38 -4.40 -4.90
C TYR A 177 -8.41 -3.21 -4.99
N SER A 178 -7.96 -2.70 -3.85
CA SER A 178 -7.00 -1.60 -3.78
C SER A 178 -5.68 -1.92 -4.48
N LEU A 179 -5.18 -3.16 -4.32
CA LEU A 179 -3.98 -3.63 -5.01
C LEU A 179 -4.21 -3.69 -6.53
N ALA A 180 -5.32 -4.27 -6.99
CA ALA A 180 -5.62 -4.32 -8.42
C ALA A 180 -5.79 -2.94 -9.04
N SER A 181 -6.45 -2.01 -8.34
CA SER A 181 -6.59 -0.60 -8.75
C SER A 181 -5.24 0.08 -8.95
N LEU A 182 -4.32 -0.11 -7.99
CA LEU A 182 -2.94 0.37 -8.07
C LEU A 182 -2.17 -0.25 -9.23
N ILE A 183 -2.31 -1.56 -9.46
CA ILE A 183 -1.62 -2.26 -10.56
C ILE A 183 -2.12 -1.79 -11.92
N ILE A 184 -3.44 -1.58 -12.09
CA ILE A 184 -3.99 -1.01 -13.32
C ILE A 184 -3.39 0.37 -13.57
N TYR A 185 -3.30 1.21 -12.53
CA TYR A 185 -2.65 2.50 -12.66
C TYR A 185 -1.18 2.37 -13.09
N CYS A 186 -0.42 1.45 -12.47
CA CYS A 186 0.98 1.25 -12.82
C CYS A 186 1.17 0.69 -14.24
N LEU A 187 0.25 -0.12 -14.75
CA LEU A 187 0.31 -0.67 -16.12
C LEU A 187 -0.14 0.31 -17.19
N THR A 188 -1.14 1.16 -16.88
CA THR A 188 -1.86 1.93 -17.89
C THR A 188 -1.70 3.44 -17.75
N ASN A 189 -1.18 3.90 -16.62
CA ASN A 189 -1.17 5.30 -16.18
C ASN A 189 -2.58 5.93 -16.16
N LYS A 190 -3.61 5.11 -15.93
CA LYS A 190 -5.01 5.54 -15.81
C LYS A 190 -5.57 5.14 -14.46
N TYR A 191 -6.37 6.02 -13.89
CA TYR A 191 -7.10 5.75 -12.67
C TYR A 191 -8.48 5.14 -12.99
N ILE A 192 -8.87 4.13 -12.21
CA ILE A 192 -10.23 3.56 -12.27
C ILE A 192 -11.19 4.25 -11.29
N LEU A 193 -10.66 5.13 -10.45
CA LEU A 193 -11.38 5.96 -9.50
C LEU A 193 -11.20 7.41 -9.93
N GLU A 194 -12.30 8.16 -10.02
CA GLU A 194 -12.30 9.57 -10.38
C GLU A 194 -13.07 10.34 -9.29
N GLY A 195 -12.33 10.91 -8.34
CA GLY A 195 -12.94 11.44 -7.12
C GLY A 195 -13.51 10.32 -6.24
N ASN A 196 -14.81 10.39 -5.96
CA ASN A 196 -15.54 9.35 -5.21
C ASN A 196 -16.30 8.38 -6.13
N ASP A 197 -16.18 8.54 -7.45
CA ASP A 197 -16.88 7.71 -8.42
C ASP A 197 -15.97 6.62 -8.97
N ILE A 198 -16.54 5.42 -9.07
CA ILE A 198 -15.86 4.23 -9.60
C ILE A 198 -16.29 4.08 -11.05
N LYS A 199 -15.32 3.98 -11.96
CA LYS A 199 -15.63 3.73 -13.38
C LYS A 199 -16.45 2.45 -13.52
N SER A 200 -17.32 2.45 -14.53
CA SER A 200 -18.15 1.28 -14.82
C SER A 200 -17.29 0.06 -15.14
N GLU A 201 -17.84 -1.15 -14.94
CA GLU A 201 -17.13 -2.39 -15.24
C GLU A 201 -16.67 -2.46 -16.71
N GLN A 202 -17.46 -1.89 -17.63
CA GLN A 202 -17.13 -1.81 -19.05
C GLN A 202 -15.92 -0.90 -19.28
N GLU A 203 -15.88 0.29 -18.69
CA GLU A 203 -14.72 1.20 -18.80
C GLU A 203 -13.45 0.59 -18.21
N ILE A 204 -13.56 -0.09 -17.06
CA ILE A 204 -12.42 -0.79 -16.44
C ILE A 204 -11.90 -1.88 -17.38
N LYS A 205 -12.80 -2.68 -17.97
CA LYS A 205 -12.45 -3.70 -18.96
C LYS A 205 -11.79 -3.11 -20.20
N GLU A 206 -12.27 -1.98 -20.71
CA GLU A 206 -11.65 -1.28 -21.84
C GLU A 206 -10.23 -0.78 -21.51
N ILE A 207 -10.02 -0.22 -20.32
CA ILE A 207 -8.70 0.20 -19.84
C ILE A 207 -7.75 -1.01 -19.79
N MET A 208 -8.21 -2.15 -19.27
CA MET A 208 -7.41 -3.37 -19.18
C MET A 208 -7.11 -3.96 -20.57
N ASN A 209 -8.12 -4.19 -21.40
CA ASN A 209 -7.99 -4.87 -22.69
C ASN A 209 -7.13 -4.09 -23.69
N LYS A 210 -7.11 -2.75 -23.61
CA LYS A 210 -6.31 -1.92 -24.51
C LYS A 210 -4.81 -1.95 -24.20
N ASN A 211 -4.45 -2.18 -22.94
CA ASN A 211 -3.08 -1.94 -22.45
C ASN A 211 -2.40 -3.19 -21.87
N ILE A 212 -3.18 -4.20 -21.50
CA ILE A 212 -2.67 -5.44 -20.89
C ILE A 212 -2.89 -6.57 -21.88
N LYS A 213 -1.85 -7.38 -22.11
CA LYS A 213 -1.99 -8.58 -22.94
C LYS A 213 -2.86 -9.60 -22.22
N PHE A 214 -3.71 -10.30 -22.96
CA PHE A 214 -4.53 -11.37 -22.41
C PHE A 214 -3.64 -12.41 -21.74
N GLY A 215 -3.90 -12.73 -20.46
CA GLY A 215 -3.02 -13.57 -19.67
C GLY A 215 -3.43 -13.71 -18.21
N LYS A 216 -2.57 -14.37 -17.42
CA LYS A 216 -2.80 -14.64 -16.00
C LYS A 216 -3.03 -13.36 -15.19
N LEU A 217 -2.34 -12.26 -15.55
CA LEU A 217 -2.47 -10.98 -14.88
C LEU A 217 -3.86 -10.36 -15.07
N ILE A 218 -4.44 -10.38 -16.27
CA ILE A 218 -5.82 -9.88 -16.48
C ILE A 218 -6.80 -10.69 -15.64
N TRP A 219 -6.69 -12.01 -15.66
CA TRP A 219 -7.60 -12.87 -14.89
C TRP A 219 -7.51 -12.60 -13.38
N PHE A 220 -6.30 -12.35 -12.88
CA PHE A 220 -6.10 -11.91 -11.49
C PHE A 220 -6.78 -10.57 -11.20
N LEU A 221 -6.58 -9.57 -12.06
CA LEU A 221 -7.17 -8.24 -11.89
C LEU A 221 -8.70 -8.31 -11.87
N GLU A 222 -9.31 -9.05 -12.81
CA GLU A 222 -10.76 -9.26 -12.84
C GLU A 222 -11.30 -9.90 -11.56
N LYS A 223 -10.60 -10.89 -11.00
CA LYS A 223 -11.01 -11.52 -9.73
C LYS A 223 -10.84 -10.60 -8.53
N CYS A 224 -9.85 -9.71 -8.55
CA CYS A 224 -9.62 -8.76 -7.46
C CYS A 224 -10.59 -7.57 -7.49
N LEU A 225 -11.07 -7.18 -8.67
CA LEU A 225 -11.97 -6.03 -8.87
C LEU A 225 -13.46 -6.36 -8.74
N HIS A 226 -13.80 -7.56 -8.27
CA HIS A 226 -15.19 -7.93 -8.02
C HIS A 226 -15.82 -6.99 -6.98
N LEU A 227 -17.06 -6.54 -7.21
CA LEU A 227 -17.72 -5.59 -6.31
C LEU A 227 -17.96 -6.20 -4.93
N ASP A 228 -18.49 -7.43 -4.85
CA ASP A 228 -18.61 -8.16 -3.58
C ASP A 228 -17.22 -8.59 -3.05
N PRO A 229 -16.79 -8.11 -1.86
CA PRO A 229 -15.52 -8.49 -1.24
C PRO A 229 -15.34 -9.98 -1.00
N ASN A 230 -16.42 -10.73 -0.80
CA ASN A 230 -16.35 -12.17 -0.50
C ASN A 230 -16.03 -13.03 -1.73
N GLN A 231 -16.30 -12.50 -2.93
CA GLN A 231 -15.97 -13.16 -4.19
C GLN A 231 -14.55 -12.82 -4.68
N ARG A 232 -13.88 -11.85 -4.04
CA ARG A 232 -12.51 -11.46 -4.40
C ARG A 232 -11.53 -12.55 -3.99
N LYS A 233 -10.65 -12.92 -4.91
CA LYS A 233 -9.63 -13.96 -4.69
C LYS A 233 -8.30 -13.54 -5.30
N CYS A 234 -7.24 -13.76 -4.55
CA CYS A 234 -5.86 -13.61 -5.02
C CYS A 234 -5.37 -14.98 -5.52
N PHE A 235 -5.22 -15.15 -6.83
CA PHE A 235 -4.79 -16.41 -7.45
C PHE A 235 -3.51 -16.31 -8.28
N LEU A 236 -2.74 -15.24 -8.11
CA LEU A 236 -1.52 -15.02 -8.89
C LEU A 236 -0.26 -15.56 -8.20
N ILE A 237 -0.39 -16.08 -6.97
CA ILE A 237 0.70 -16.47 -6.08
C ILE A 237 0.52 -17.92 -5.66
#